data_AF-A0A8H9WI47-F1
#
_entry.id   AF-A0A8H9WI47-F1
#
_cell.length_a   1.000
_cell.length_b   1.000
_cell.length_c   1.000
_cell.angle_alpha   90.00
_cell.angle_beta   90.00
_cell.angle_gamma   90.00
#
_symmetry.space_group_name_H-M   'P 1'
#
loop_
_entity.id
_entity.type
_entity.pdbx_description
1 polymer ?
#
loop_
_entity_poly.entity_id
_entity_poly.type
_entity_poly.pdbx_seq_one_letter_code
_entity_poly.pdbx_strand_id
1 'polypeptide(L)'
;MTFQWGNRWFKGALYALLGIALVLTASCSSDRSMIDLKRFVLNMHKSTQPSVEPLPEFASIPAYTYAASSLPNPFSPENVFPKPEPDLLEPDPTRPREHLEGFALDALQLAAIMILEGKL
;
A
#
# COMPACT_ATOMS: atom_id res chain seq x y z
N MET A 1 -65.32 -40.18 50.88
CA MET A 1 -64.82 -39.24 51.90
C MET A 1 -63.40 -39.63 52.28
N THR A 2 -62.39 -39.11 51.60
CA THR A 2 -60.97 -39.38 51.92
C THR A 2 -60.31 -38.09 52.40
N PHE A 3 -60.23 -37.99 53.73
CA PHE A 3 -59.26 -37.31 54.58
C PHE A 3 -58.33 -36.25 53.91
N GLN A 4 -58.78 -34.98 53.82
CA GLN A 4 -57.96 -33.84 53.38
C GLN A 4 -56.93 -33.34 54.42
N TRP A 5 -56.72 -34.05 55.54
CA TRP A 5 -55.97 -33.55 56.70
C TRP A 5 -54.45 -33.55 56.50
N GLY A 6 -53.90 -34.45 55.68
CA GLY A 6 -52.44 -34.51 55.41
C GLY A 6 -51.91 -33.38 54.52
N ASN A 7 -52.72 -32.89 53.56
CA ASN A 7 -52.24 -31.93 52.55
C ASN A 7 -52.01 -30.52 53.08
N ARG A 8 -52.62 -30.12 54.20
CA ARG A 8 -52.40 -28.78 54.79
C ARG A 8 -51.00 -28.66 55.41
N TRP A 9 -50.51 -29.72 56.03
CA TRP A 9 -49.16 -29.80 56.58
C TRP A 9 -48.09 -29.87 55.49
N PHE A 10 -48.32 -30.69 54.45
CA PHE A 10 -47.40 -30.75 53.30
C PHE A 10 -47.33 -29.42 52.53
N LYS A 11 -48.47 -28.74 52.32
CA LYS A 11 -48.49 -27.41 51.69
C LYS A 11 -47.79 -26.36 52.55
N GLY A 12 -48.00 -26.37 53.87
CA GLY A 12 -47.30 -25.48 54.80
C GLY A 12 -45.78 -25.68 54.79
N ALA A 13 -45.33 -26.93 54.82
CA ALA A 13 -43.93 -27.28 54.69
C ALA A 13 -43.35 -26.86 53.32
N LEU A 14 -44.11 -27.03 52.24
CA LEU A 14 -43.70 -26.61 50.89
C LEU A 14 -43.55 -25.08 50.79
N TYR A 15 -44.50 -24.31 51.34
CA TYR A 15 -44.40 -22.85 51.35
C TYR A 15 -43.25 -22.35 52.25
N ALA A 16 -42.98 -23.02 53.36
CA ALA A 16 -41.83 -22.72 54.21
C ALA A 16 -40.50 -23.02 53.48
N LEU A 17 -40.40 -24.16 52.78
CA LEU A 17 -39.23 -24.51 51.97
C LEU A 17 -39.02 -23.53 50.81
N LEU A 18 -40.10 -23.12 50.13
CA LEU A 18 -40.06 -22.11 49.08
C LEU A 18 -39.59 -20.75 49.62
N GLY A 19 -40.09 -20.35 50.79
CA GLY A 19 -39.66 -19.12 51.47
C GLY A 19 -38.18 -19.14 51.83
N ILE A 20 -37.68 -20.27 52.37
CA ILE A 20 -36.27 -20.45 52.69
C ILE A 20 -35.41 -20.42 51.42
N ALA A 21 -35.84 -21.08 50.34
CA ALA A 21 -35.14 -21.06 49.06
C ALA A 21 -35.06 -19.66 48.43
N LEU A 22 -36.12 -18.84 48.59
CA LEU A 22 -36.14 -17.45 48.13
C LEU A 22 -35.15 -16.59 48.93
N VAL A 23 -35.08 -16.76 50.26
CA VAL A 23 -34.14 -16.01 51.11
C VAL A 23 -32.69 -16.40 50.82
N LEU A 24 -32.42 -17.68 50.58
CA LEU A 24 -31.07 -18.16 50.26
C LEU A 24 -30.59 -17.66 48.88
N THR A 25 -31.49 -17.46 47.91
CA THR A 25 -31.14 -16.95 46.58
C THR A 25 -31.06 -15.42 46.51
N ALA A 26 -31.74 -14.70 47.40
CA ALA A 26 -31.71 -13.23 47.46
C ALA A 26 -30.35 -12.64 47.90
N SER A 27 -29.48 -13.44 48.53
CA SER A 27 -28.14 -12.98 48.95
C SER A 27 -27.07 -13.09 47.85
N CYS A 28 -27.40 -13.57 46.66
CA CYS A 28 -26.53 -13.53 45.48
C CYS A 28 -26.66 -12.19 44.73
N SER A 29 -26.52 -11.07 45.45
CA SER A 29 -26.41 -9.74 44.84
C SER A 29 -24.93 -9.35 44.84
N SER A 30 -24.30 -9.52 43.68
CA SER A 30 -22.89 -9.30 43.38
C SER A 30 -22.50 -7.82 43.26
N ASP A 31 -23.14 -6.91 44.00
CA ASP A 31 -22.88 -5.47 43.89
C ASP A 31 -21.52 -5.07 44.52
N ARG A 32 -21.09 -5.80 45.57
CA ARG A 32 -19.87 -5.48 46.32
C ARG A 32 -18.58 -5.62 45.50
N SER A 33 -18.53 -6.52 44.51
CA SER A 33 -17.35 -6.71 43.64
C SER A 33 -17.29 -5.67 42.52
N MET A 34 -18.43 -5.14 42.06
CA MET A 34 -18.45 -4.15 40.98
C MET A 34 -18.06 -2.75 41.45
N ILE A 35 -18.24 -2.43 42.73
CA ILE A 35 -17.87 -1.12 43.30
C ILE A 35 -16.35 -0.90 43.23
N ASP A 36 -15.56 -1.94 43.52
CA ASP A 36 -14.10 -1.83 43.46
C ASP A 36 -13.59 -1.71 42.03
N LEU A 37 -14.14 -2.50 41.10
CA LEU A 37 -13.82 -2.40 39.68
C LEU A 37 -14.17 -1.01 39.11
N LYS A 38 -15.36 -0.48 39.46
CA LYS A 38 -15.78 0.87 39.07
C LYS A 38 -14.82 1.93 39.63
N ARG A 39 -14.39 1.79 40.89
CA ARG A 39 -13.43 2.70 41.52
C ARG A 39 -12.05 2.62 40.85
N PHE A 40 -11.57 1.42 40.53
CA PHE A 40 -10.32 1.21 39.81
C PHE A 40 -10.34 1.87 38.43
N VAL A 41 -11.40 1.64 37.65
CA VAL A 41 -11.57 2.25 36.32
C VAL A 41 -11.59 3.77 36.41
N LEU A 42 -12.36 4.34 37.35
CA LEU A 42 -12.41 5.80 37.56
C LEU A 42 -11.06 6.39 37.98
N ASN A 43 -10.29 5.67 38.80
CA ASN A 43 -8.96 6.11 39.22
C ASN A 43 -7.96 6.03 38.07
N MET A 44 -7.99 4.96 37.29
CA MET A 44 -7.13 4.79 36.11
C MET A 44 -7.42 5.84 35.02
N HIS A 45 -8.69 6.18 34.80
CA HIS A 45 -9.06 7.25 33.88
C HIS A 45 -8.53 8.62 34.31
N LYS A 46 -8.46 8.90 35.62
CA LYS A 46 -7.93 10.16 36.15
C LYS A 46 -6.41 10.24 36.07
N SER A 47 -5.72 9.11 36.24
CA SER A 47 -4.25 9.06 36.25
C SER A 47 -3.64 8.91 34.85
N THR A 48 -4.40 8.43 33.87
CA THR A 48 -3.91 8.21 32.51
C THR A 48 -3.94 9.54 31.74
N GLN A 49 -2.83 10.28 31.78
CA GLN A 49 -2.60 11.34 30.81
C GLN A 49 -2.23 10.70 29.47
N PRO A 50 -2.94 11.02 28.37
CA PRO A 50 -2.51 10.57 27.05
C PRO A 50 -1.19 11.28 26.70
N SER A 51 -0.09 10.54 26.75
CA SER A 51 1.20 11.01 26.24
C SER A 51 1.19 10.83 24.73
N VAL A 52 0.81 11.88 24.00
CA VAL A 52 0.92 11.93 22.55
C VAL A 52 2.32 12.42 22.22
N GLU A 53 3.02 11.68 21.36
CA GLU A 53 4.31 12.15 20.84
C GLU A 53 4.08 13.51 20.14
N PRO A 54 4.88 14.54 20.46
CA PRO A 54 4.73 15.81 19.79
C PRO A 54 4.90 15.63 18.28
N LEU A 55 4.22 16.47 17.51
CA LEU A 55 4.44 16.51 16.06
C LEU A 55 5.93 16.69 15.80
N PRO A 56 6.51 15.94 14.85
CA PRO A 56 7.91 16.07 14.51
C PRO A 56 8.18 17.52 14.05
N GLU A 57 9.30 18.08 14.50
CA GLU A 57 9.73 19.39 14.03
C GLU A 57 10.13 19.29 12.55
N PHE A 58 9.51 20.09 11.69
CA PHE A 58 9.90 20.16 10.28
C PHE A 58 11.31 20.76 10.18
N ALA A 59 12.25 19.98 9.66
CA ALA A 59 13.57 20.48 9.32
C ALA A 59 13.43 21.59 8.26
N SER A 60 14.14 22.71 8.46
CA SER A 60 14.19 23.78 7.46
C SER A 60 14.84 23.25 6.18
N ILE A 61 14.15 23.41 5.04
CA ILE A 61 14.71 23.08 3.74
C ILE A 61 15.87 24.07 3.48
N PRO A 62 17.11 23.60 3.25
CA PRO A 62 18.22 24.49 2.95
C PRO A 62 17.93 25.22 1.64
N ALA A 63 18.17 26.53 1.62
CA ALA A 63 18.10 27.31 0.40
C ALA A 63 19.24 26.88 -0.52
N TYR A 64 18.91 26.33 -1.70
CA TYR A 64 19.89 26.06 -2.74
C TYR A 64 20.02 27.28 -3.65
N THR A 65 21.20 27.88 -3.70
CA THR A 65 21.50 28.95 -4.66
C THR A 65 21.94 28.34 -5.98
N TYR A 66 21.13 28.51 -7.02
CA TYR A 66 21.46 28.03 -8.36
C TYR A 66 22.52 28.95 -9.00
N ALA A 67 23.78 28.52 -9.00
CA ALA A 67 24.92 29.25 -9.55
C ALA A 67 25.21 28.87 -11.03
N ALA A 68 24.20 28.94 -11.90
CA ALA A 68 24.37 28.62 -13.33
C ALA A 68 24.56 29.83 -14.24
N SER A 69 24.65 31.04 -13.67
CA SER A 69 24.88 32.27 -14.45
C SER A 69 26.21 32.29 -15.20
N SER A 70 27.20 31.50 -14.77
CA SER A 70 28.48 31.34 -15.45
C SER A 70 28.53 30.16 -16.41
N LEU A 71 27.46 29.35 -16.50
CA LEU A 71 27.42 28.22 -17.43
C LEU A 71 27.01 28.70 -18.83
N PRO A 72 27.51 28.05 -19.90
CA PRO A 72 27.04 28.30 -21.25
C PRO A 72 25.53 28.09 -21.33
N ASN A 73 24.84 28.94 -22.11
CA ASN A 73 23.39 28.81 -22.28
C ASN A 73 23.07 27.49 -23.01
N PRO A 74 22.39 26.53 -22.37
CA PRO A 74 22.06 25.24 -23.01
C PRO A 74 21.06 25.38 -24.16
N PHE A 75 20.37 26.53 -24.26
CA PHE A 75 19.40 26.84 -25.30
C PHE A 75 19.89 27.91 -26.28
N SER A 76 21.21 28.12 -26.38
CA SER A 76 21.75 28.96 -27.45
C SER A 76 21.39 28.34 -28.82
N PRO A 77 21.16 29.17 -29.86
CA PRO A 77 20.72 28.68 -31.15
C PRO A 77 21.70 27.69 -31.79
N GLU A 78 22.99 27.78 -31.47
CA GLU A 78 24.03 26.84 -31.90
C GLU A 78 23.86 25.42 -31.31
N ASN A 79 23.32 25.32 -30.08
CA ASN A 79 23.06 24.05 -29.40
C ASN A 79 21.72 23.43 -29.82
N VAL A 80 20.73 24.27 -30.15
CA VAL A 80 19.39 23.83 -30.57
C VAL A 80 19.36 23.44 -32.05
N PHE A 81 20.13 24.14 -32.88
CA PHE A 81 20.24 23.88 -34.31
C PHE A 81 21.70 23.52 -34.61
N PRO A 82 22.09 22.24 -34.39
CA PRO A 82 23.43 21.80 -34.75
C PRO A 82 23.65 22.07 -36.24
N LYS A 83 24.83 22.60 -36.57
CA LYS A 83 25.23 22.75 -37.97
C LYS A 83 25.22 21.35 -38.62
N PRO A 84 24.73 21.20 -39.85
CA PRO A 84 24.88 19.97 -40.59
C PRO A 84 26.39 19.73 -40.77
N GLU A 85 26.95 18.78 -40.04
CA GLU A 85 28.26 18.24 -40.39
C GLU A 85 28.05 17.24 -41.53
N PRO A 86 28.90 17.25 -42.57
CA PRO A 86 28.79 16.30 -43.67
C PRO A 86 29.01 14.89 -43.11
N ASP A 87 27.95 14.08 -43.10
CA ASP A 87 28.04 12.68 -42.72
C ASP A 87 28.74 11.92 -43.85
N LEU A 88 29.94 11.44 -43.59
CA LEU A 88 30.73 10.65 -44.56
C LEU A 88 30.05 9.31 -44.91
N LEU A 89 29.03 8.90 -44.16
CA LEU A 89 28.26 7.67 -44.37
C LEU A 89 26.90 7.93 -45.03
N GLU A 90 26.61 9.17 -45.44
CA GLU A 90 25.34 9.48 -46.10
C GLU A 90 25.26 8.80 -47.49
N PRO A 91 24.14 8.13 -47.82
CA PRO A 91 23.93 7.57 -49.15
C PRO A 91 23.97 8.66 -50.21
N ASP A 92 24.76 8.48 -51.28
CA ASP A 92 24.79 9.40 -52.42
C ASP A 92 23.44 9.40 -53.16
N PRO A 93 22.65 10.50 -53.11
CA PRO A 93 21.34 10.57 -53.75
C PRO A 93 21.42 10.86 -55.25
N THR A 94 22.60 11.24 -55.75
CA THR A 94 22.82 11.62 -57.14
C THR A 94 23.24 10.45 -58.04
N ARG A 95 23.70 9.35 -57.44
CA ARG A 95 24.02 8.11 -58.14
C ARG A 95 22.76 7.48 -58.77
N PRO A 96 22.79 7.06 -60.05
CA PRO A 96 21.73 6.26 -60.66
C PRO A 96 21.54 4.92 -59.91
N ARG A 97 20.29 4.57 -59.59
CA ARG A 97 19.97 3.29 -58.93
C ARG A 97 20.10 2.11 -59.88
N GLU A 98 20.68 1.02 -59.41
CA GLU A 98 20.74 -0.24 -60.14
C GLU A 98 19.46 -1.08 -59.95
N HIS A 99 19.21 -2.02 -60.87
CA HIS A 99 17.97 -2.80 -60.87
C HIS A 99 17.77 -3.64 -59.59
N LEU A 100 18.86 -4.14 -59.00
CA LEU A 100 18.82 -4.96 -57.78
C LEU A 100 18.55 -4.14 -56.51
N GLU A 101 18.69 -2.80 -56.56
CA GLU A 101 18.35 -1.91 -55.43
C GLU A 101 16.84 -1.78 -55.20
N GLY A 102 16.01 -2.30 -56.13
CA GLY A 102 14.56 -2.38 -55.98
C GLY A 102 14.09 -3.56 -55.12
N PHE A 103 14.98 -4.48 -54.75
CA PHE A 103 14.66 -5.65 -53.95
C PHE A 103 15.30 -5.53 -52.56
N ALA A 104 14.61 -6.05 -51.55
CA ALA A 104 15.18 -6.12 -50.21
C ALA A 104 16.32 -7.15 -50.15
N LEU A 105 17.35 -6.90 -49.33
CA LEU A 105 18.54 -7.75 -49.26
C LEU A 105 18.23 -9.17 -48.76
N ASP A 106 17.19 -9.34 -47.96
CA ASP A 106 16.71 -10.64 -47.47
C ASP A 106 16.01 -11.47 -48.56
N ALA A 107 15.56 -10.84 -49.65
CA ALA A 107 14.99 -11.51 -50.81
C ALA A 107 16.06 -12.03 -51.79
N LEU A 108 17.34 -11.66 -51.60
CA LEU A 108 18.45 -12.05 -52.47
C LEU A 108 19.22 -13.23 -51.87
N GLN A 109 19.48 -14.27 -52.68
CA GLN A 109 20.31 -15.40 -52.31
C GLN A 109 21.45 -15.57 -53.31
N LEU A 110 22.68 -15.74 -52.81
CA LEU A 110 23.83 -16.11 -53.64
C LEU A 110 23.61 -17.54 -54.17
N ALA A 111 23.38 -17.67 -55.48
CA ALA A 111 23.11 -18.97 -56.10
C ALA A 111 24.39 -19.77 -56.39
N ALA A 112 25.36 -19.15 -57.07
CA ALA A 112 26.60 -19.79 -57.48
C ALA A 112 27.69 -18.75 -57.77
N ILE A 113 28.93 -19.20 -57.82
CA ILE A 113 30.09 -18.40 -58.27
C ILE A 113 30.48 -18.89 -59.66
N MET A 114 30.63 -17.97 -60.61
CA MET A 114 31.20 -18.26 -61.93
C MET A 114 32.55 -17.57 -62.07
N ILE A 115 33.55 -18.31 -62.54
CA ILE A 115 34.90 -17.79 -62.82
C ILE A 115 35.04 -17.71 -64.33
N LEU A 116 35.26 -16.50 -64.86
CA LEU A 116 35.47 -16.29 -66.28
C LEU A 116 36.97 -16.36 -66.59
N GLU A 117 37.41 -17.37 -67.34
CA GLU A 117 38.75 -17.36 -67.96
C GLU A 117 38.73 -16.50 -69.21
N GLY A 118 38.94 -15.19 -69.04
CA GLY A 118 39.20 -14.28 -70.13
C GLY A 118 40.66 -14.33 -70.55
N LYS A 119 40.95 -14.78 -71.78
CA LYS A 119 42.20 -14.45 -72.46
C LYS A 119 42.02 -13.07 -73.10
N LEU A 120 42.82 -12.10 -72.66
CA LEU A 120 42.92 -10.75 -73.24
C LEU A 120 43.28 -10.80 -74.73
#